data_AF-M5BXM2-F1
#
_entry.id   AF-M5BXM2-F1
#
_cell.length_a   1.000
_cell.length_b   1.000
_cell.length_c   1.000
_cell.angle_alpha   90.00
_cell.angle_beta   90.00
_cell.angle_gamma   90.00
#
_symmetry.space_group_name_H-M   'P 1'
#
loop_
_entity.id
_entity.type
_entity.pdbx_description
1 polymer ?
#
loop_
_entity_poly.entity_id
_entity_poly.type
_entity_poly.pdbx_seq_one_letter_code
_entity_poly.pdbx_strand_id
1 'polypeptide(L)'
;MDVTTCTPLEQALVEIWHCNSTGHYSGFTAANTGGGGGGNGTAPSGNMTMPSGNATAPTGTGSMPAAPTGGAGGGGGGSTSMTDQESFLRGGYATNSEGMVEFLTTYPGFYTGRTVHIHTMIHTNYSVATNGSIVSHAGNVRHIGQLFFDDELNEKILSQGVYANTTESRTYNDEDSILDSENADGYNAYASTELLGETETDGILAYITIGVDPTFETSITSTNYVTAGLD
;
A
#
# COMPACT_ATOMS: atom_id res chain seq x y z
N MET A 1 8.57 3.87 -13.60
CA MET A 1 9.12 4.19 -14.95
C MET A 1 7.97 4.27 -15.94
N ASP A 2 8.00 5.21 -16.89
CA ASP A 2 7.00 5.30 -17.96
C ASP A 2 7.12 4.10 -18.92
N VAL A 3 6.02 3.38 -19.15
CA VAL A 3 6.00 2.16 -20.00
C VAL A 3 6.23 2.43 -21.49
N THR A 4 6.00 3.66 -21.95
CA THR A 4 6.14 4.05 -23.36
C THR A 4 7.55 4.56 -23.64
N THR A 5 8.08 5.40 -22.76
CA THR A 5 9.36 6.11 -22.99
C THR A 5 10.54 5.45 -22.26
N CYS A 6 10.26 4.55 -21.32
CA CYS A 6 11.24 3.95 -20.42
C CYS A 6 12.03 4.99 -19.61
N THR A 7 11.49 6.19 -19.42
CA THR A 7 12.14 7.22 -18.60
C THR A 7 11.68 7.14 -17.13
N PRO A 8 12.54 7.55 -16.19
CA PRO A 8 12.14 7.81 -14.82
C PRO A 8 10.89 8.68 -14.72
N LEU A 9 10.03 8.39 -13.75
CA LEU A 9 8.93 9.26 -13.36
C LEU A 9 9.36 10.01 -12.12
N GLU A 10 9.86 11.23 -12.29
CA GLU A 10 10.27 12.11 -11.21
C GLU A 10 9.04 12.73 -10.53
N GLN A 11 9.09 12.94 -9.22
CA GLN A 11 8.04 13.56 -8.42
C GLN A 11 6.66 12.88 -8.56
N ALA A 12 6.62 11.60 -8.90
CA ALA A 12 5.43 10.78 -8.74
C ALA A 12 5.35 10.36 -7.28
N LEU A 13 4.21 10.58 -6.64
CA LEU A 13 4.00 10.08 -5.29
C LEU A 13 3.76 8.57 -5.37
N VAL A 14 4.57 7.79 -4.68
CA VAL A 14 4.30 6.38 -4.43
C VAL A 14 3.75 6.28 -3.02
N GLU A 15 2.58 5.70 -2.86
CA GLU A 15 1.97 5.35 -1.59
C GLU A 15 2.08 3.84 -1.40
N ILE A 16 2.32 3.43 -0.16
CA ILE A 16 2.22 2.03 0.26
C ILE A 16 1.35 1.90 1.51
N TRP A 17 0.65 0.78 1.61
CA TRP A 17 0.02 0.35 2.85
C TRP A 17 -0.03 -1.16 2.95
N HIS A 18 0.06 -1.68 4.15
CA HIS A 18 -0.06 -3.12 4.38
C HIS A 18 -0.56 -3.42 5.79
N CYS A 19 -0.96 -4.67 6.00
CA CYS A 19 -1.35 -5.14 7.32
C CYS A 19 -0.13 -5.35 8.22
N ASN A 20 -0.35 -5.33 9.53
CA ASN A 20 0.66 -5.70 10.51
C ASN A 20 0.89 -7.23 10.52
N SER A 21 1.76 -7.71 11.41
CA SER A 21 2.15 -9.12 11.50
C SER A 21 1.01 -10.10 11.76
N THR A 22 -0.16 -9.63 12.23
CA THR A 22 -1.34 -10.46 12.51
C THR A 22 -2.51 -10.17 11.56
N GLY A 23 -2.26 -9.50 10.43
CA GLY A 23 -3.29 -9.30 9.40
C GLY A 23 -4.21 -8.09 9.61
N HIS A 24 -3.86 -7.16 10.51
CA HIS A 24 -4.69 -5.97 10.76
C HIS A 24 -4.19 -4.72 10.04
N TYR A 25 -5.12 -3.99 9.43
CA TYR A 25 -4.89 -2.67 8.84
C TYR A 25 -5.20 -1.56 9.84
N SER A 26 -4.34 -0.56 9.86
CA SER A 26 -4.62 0.72 10.52
C SER A 26 -5.82 1.41 9.87
N GLY A 27 -6.65 2.10 10.67
CA GLY A 27 -7.93 2.66 10.26
C GLY A 27 -9.08 1.63 10.26
N PHE A 28 -8.80 0.34 10.44
CA PHE A 28 -9.79 -0.74 10.33
C PHE A 28 -9.65 -1.83 11.39
N THR A 29 -8.99 -1.56 12.52
CA THR A 29 -8.67 -2.59 13.52
C THR A 29 -9.92 -3.29 14.08
N ALA A 30 -11.01 -2.55 14.30
CA ALA A 30 -12.27 -3.14 14.80
C ALA A 30 -13.12 -3.86 13.73
N ALA A 31 -12.83 -3.68 12.44
CA ALA A 31 -13.53 -4.40 11.37
C ALA A 31 -13.05 -5.86 11.27
N ASN A 32 -11.89 -6.18 11.85
CA ASN A 32 -11.28 -7.50 11.82
C ASN A 32 -11.75 -8.47 12.92
N THR A 33 -12.49 -8.00 13.94
CA THR A 33 -12.92 -8.83 15.08
C THR A 33 -14.23 -9.60 14.84
N GLY A 34 -14.81 -9.51 13.64
CA GLY A 34 -16.18 -9.93 13.32
C GLY A 34 -16.36 -11.29 12.61
N GLY A 35 -15.37 -12.19 12.63
CA GLY A 35 -15.55 -13.59 12.20
C GLY A 35 -15.96 -13.82 10.73
N GLY A 36 -15.80 -12.84 9.86
CA GLY A 36 -16.08 -12.99 8.43
C GLY A 36 -15.29 -11.96 7.64
N GLY A 37 -14.29 -12.42 6.89
CA GLY A 37 -13.53 -11.66 5.91
C GLY A 37 -12.89 -10.40 6.49
N GLY A 38 -11.59 -10.48 6.81
CA GLY A 38 -10.81 -9.34 7.30
C GLY A 38 -11.20 -8.07 6.55
N GLY A 39 -11.53 -7.01 7.31
CA GLY A 39 -11.94 -5.71 6.82
C GLY A 39 -11.02 -5.35 5.67
N ASN A 40 -11.56 -5.47 4.45
CA ASN A 40 -10.74 -5.55 3.28
C ASN A 40 -9.89 -4.29 3.31
N GLY A 41 -8.56 -4.42 3.25
CA GLY A 41 -7.64 -3.32 3.04
C GLY A 41 -7.86 -2.65 1.67
N THR A 42 -9.09 -2.73 1.14
CA THR A 42 -9.59 -2.24 -0.12
C THR A 42 -8.96 -0.89 -0.36
N ALA A 43 -8.29 -0.81 -1.51
CA ALA A 43 -7.99 0.45 -2.12
C ALA A 43 -9.24 1.35 -2.02
N PRO A 44 -9.06 2.62 -1.64
CA PRO A 44 -10.09 3.64 -1.75
C PRO A 44 -10.94 3.45 -3.02
N SER A 45 -12.23 3.17 -2.89
CA SER A 45 -13.10 3.14 -4.07
C SER A 45 -13.26 4.58 -4.58
N GLY A 46 -12.82 4.83 -5.81
CA GLY A 46 -13.15 6.03 -6.54
C GLY A 46 -13.05 5.83 -8.05
N ASN A 47 -13.79 6.69 -8.73
CA ASN A 47 -14.05 6.63 -10.15
C ASN A 47 -12.88 7.17 -10.95
N MET A 48 -12.54 6.51 -12.05
CA MET A 48 -11.24 6.67 -12.66
C MET A 48 -11.05 7.95 -13.52
N THR A 49 -10.28 8.99 -13.07
CA THR A 49 -9.61 10.00 -13.94
C THR A 49 -8.34 10.73 -13.31
N MET A 50 -7.31 11.29 -14.03
CA MET A 50 -5.90 11.74 -13.67
C MET A 50 -5.28 13.20 -14.06
N PRO A 51 -3.92 13.59 -14.06
CA PRO A 51 -2.96 14.23 -13.08
C PRO A 51 -1.93 15.40 -13.47
N SER A 52 -0.91 15.70 -12.58
CA SER A 52 0.42 16.45 -12.57
C SER A 52 0.96 17.38 -11.36
N GLY A 53 1.85 16.90 -10.44
CA GLY A 53 2.83 17.67 -9.58
C GLY A 53 2.44 18.41 -8.25
N ASN A 54 3.31 18.69 -7.24
CA ASN A 54 4.71 18.31 -6.89
C ASN A 54 5.21 18.96 -5.53
N ALA A 55 5.79 18.25 -4.52
CA ALA A 55 6.84 18.76 -3.56
C ALA A 55 7.36 17.73 -2.50
N THR A 56 8.63 17.88 -2.08
CA THR A 56 9.50 17.09 -1.15
C THR A 56 9.14 17.09 0.35
N ALA A 57 9.46 16.00 1.09
CA ALA A 57 9.00 15.71 2.46
C ALA A 57 10.12 15.41 3.50
N PRO A 58 9.88 15.66 4.82
CA PRO A 58 10.71 15.26 5.95
C PRO A 58 10.05 14.15 6.83
N THR A 59 10.69 13.78 7.94
CA THR A 59 10.54 12.51 8.68
C THR A 59 10.07 12.72 10.13
N GLY A 60 8.91 12.17 10.55
CA GLY A 60 8.59 12.11 12.00
C GLY A 60 7.21 11.56 12.45
N THR A 61 7.17 10.62 13.38
CA THR A 61 5.94 9.95 13.82
C THR A 61 4.97 10.87 14.58
N GLY A 62 3.84 11.27 14.00
CA GLY A 62 2.83 12.10 14.70
C GLY A 62 1.38 11.86 14.25
N SER A 63 0.49 11.56 15.21
CA SER A 63 -0.96 11.44 15.05
C SER A 63 -1.65 12.81 14.85
N MET A 64 -2.65 12.90 13.97
CA MET A 64 -3.40 14.14 13.69
C MET A 64 -4.91 13.91 13.40
N PRO A 65 -5.78 14.93 13.53
CA PRO A 65 -7.21 14.75 13.83
C PRO A 65 -8.13 14.62 12.61
N ALA A 66 -9.28 13.96 12.83
CA ALA A 66 -10.28 13.59 11.82
C ALA A 66 -11.06 14.78 11.20
N ALA A 67 -11.46 14.62 9.93
CA ALA A 67 -12.44 15.46 9.24
C ALA A 67 -13.78 14.71 9.03
N PRO A 68 -14.93 15.42 8.91
CA PRO A 68 -16.26 14.84 9.14
C PRO A 68 -16.83 14.10 7.93
N THR A 69 -17.61 13.05 8.25
CA THR A 69 -18.28 12.12 7.34
C THR A 69 -19.51 12.72 6.63
N GLY A 70 -19.64 12.50 5.31
CA GLY A 70 -20.88 12.72 4.54
C GLY A 70 -21.05 11.60 3.49
N GLY A 71 -22.23 10.95 3.46
CA GLY A 71 -22.43 9.64 2.83
C GLY A 71 -23.31 9.55 1.57
N ALA A 72 -23.75 8.31 1.32
CA ALA A 72 -24.63 7.73 0.28
C ALA A 72 -23.94 7.31 -1.04
N GLY A 73 -24.13 6.12 -1.63
CA GLY A 73 -24.90 4.93 -1.29
C GLY A 73 -25.02 3.96 -2.49
N GLY A 74 -24.85 2.65 -2.26
CA GLY A 74 -25.47 1.55 -3.02
C GLY A 74 -24.64 0.78 -4.06
N GLY A 75 -24.20 -0.44 -3.72
CA GLY A 75 -23.88 -1.47 -4.72
C GLY A 75 -22.76 -2.47 -4.43
N GLY A 76 -22.74 -3.13 -3.26
CA GLY A 76 -21.93 -4.33 -2.98
C GLY A 76 -20.54 -4.12 -2.35
N GLY A 77 -19.98 -2.92 -2.47
CA GLY A 77 -18.74 -2.50 -1.80
C GLY A 77 -19.06 -1.37 -0.85
N GLY A 78 -19.22 -1.68 0.44
CA GLY A 78 -19.39 -0.65 1.46
C GLY A 78 -18.10 0.13 1.59
N SER A 79 -18.16 1.46 1.44
CA SER A 79 -17.19 2.35 2.08
C SER A 79 -17.22 2.00 3.57
N THR A 80 -16.31 1.14 4.02
CA THR A 80 -16.09 0.95 5.45
C THR A 80 -15.57 2.28 5.93
N SER A 81 -16.39 3.01 6.68
CA SER A 81 -15.88 4.11 7.48
C SER A 81 -14.72 3.57 8.32
N MET A 82 -13.64 4.32 8.43
CA MET A 82 -12.54 3.97 9.32
C MET A 82 -13.11 3.64 10.71
N THR A 83 -12.68 2.53 11.29
CA THR A 83 -13.11 2.10 12.62
C THR A 83 -12.26 2.70 13.73
N ASP A 84 -11.10 3.25 13.39
CA ASP A 84 -10.17 3.95 14.27
C ASP A 84 -9.39 5.03 13.50
N GLN A 85 -8.45 5.70 14.17
CA GLN A 85 -7.61 6.78 13.60
C GLN A 85 -6.15 6.36 13.48
N GLU A 86 -5.85 5.07 13.56
CA GLU A 86 -4.49 4.59 13.45
C GLU A 86 -4.00 4.75 12.00
N SER A 87 -2.70 5.03 11.85
CA SER A 87 -2.06 5.19 10.54
C SER A 87 -0.79 4.36 10.38
N PHE A 88 -0.52 3.40 11.28
CA PHE A 88 0.65 2.53 11.18
C PHE A 88 0.72 1.82 9.81
N LEU A 89 1.95 1.57 9.33
CA LEU A 89 2.21 0.82 8.09
C LEU A 89 1.52 1.40 6.84
N ARG A 90 1.35 2.73 6.84
CA ARG A 90 0.92 3.55 5.70
C ARG A 90 1.98 4.62 5.50
N GLY A 91 2.36 4.88 4.25
CA GLY A 91 3.39 5.86 3.94
C GLY A 91 3.33 6.26 2.48
N GLY A 92 3.93 7.39 2.15
CA GLY A 92 4.01 7.84 0.78
C GLY A 92 5.10 8.88 0.59
N TYR A 93 5.88 8.72 -0.46
CA TYR A 93 6.99 9.61 -0.79
C TYR A 93 7.04 9.85 -2.29
N ALA A 94 7.50 11.04 -2.67
CA ALA A 94 7.76 11.38 -4.04
C ALA A 94 9.02 10.66 -4.53
N THR A 95 8.98 10.15 -5.77
CA THR A 95 10.16 9.64 -6.45
C THR A 95 11.17 10.75 -6.72
N ASN A 96 12.46 10.43 -6.63
CA ASN A 96 13.56 11.34 -6.95
C ASN A 96 13.77 11.50 -8.46
N SER A 97 14.83 12.23 -8.87
CA SER A 97 15.22 12.45 -10.28
C SER A 97 15.51 11.19 -11.09
N GLU A 98 15.76 10.07 -10.41
CA GLU A 98 15.97 8.76 -11.02
C GLU A 98 14.69 7.91 -11.02
N GLY A 99 13.56 8.45 -10.54
CA GLY A 99 12.28 7.75 -10.47
C GLY A 99 12.20 6.74 -9.32
N MET A 100 13.11 6.86 -8.34
CA MET A 100 13.27 5.94 -7.23
C MET A 100 12.65 6.49 -5.96
N VAL A 101 12.11 5.59 -5.15
CA VAL A 101 11.58 5.85 -3.80
C VAL A 101 11.99 4.69 -2.90
N GLU A 102 12.28 4.98 -1.64
CA GLU A 102 12.63 3.97 -0.65
C GLU A 102 11.68 4.07 0.55
N PHE A 103 11.31 2.91 1.11
CA PHE A 103 10.51 2.80 2.31
C PHE A 103 11.21 1.90 3.30
N LEU A 104 11.37 2.37 4.54
CA LEU A 104 11.67 1.51 5.67
C LEU A 104 10.35 1.09 6.32
N THR A 105 10.02 -0.20 6.27
CA THR A 105 8.82 -0.76 6.88
C THR A 105 9.10 -2.14 7.48
N THR A 106 8.10 -2.72 8.15
CA THR A 106 8.14 -4.11 8.61
C THR A 106 7.58 -5.05 7.55
N TYR A 107 8.03 -6.30 7.52
CA TYR A 107 7.44 -7.31 6.63
C TYR A 107 5.93 -7.48 6.92
N PRO A 108 5.05 -7.56 5.90
CA PRO A 108 3.61 -7.69 6.13
C PRO A 108 3.21 -9.07 6.65
N GLY A 109 2.14 -9.11 7.44
CA GLY A 109 1.45 -10.37 7.76
C GLY A 109 0.51 -10.80 6.63
N PHE A 110 -0.50 -11.59 6.99
CA PHE A 110 -1.58 -11.98 6.09
C PHE A 110 -2.91 -12.04 6.83
N TYR A 111 -4.02 -12.06 6.08
CA TYR A 111 -5.38 -12.20 6.59
C TYR A 111 -6.15 -13.19 5.70
N THR A 112 -7.23 -13.77 6.23
CA THR A 112 -8.00 -14.81 5.55
C THR A 112 -8.27 -14.48 4.07
N GLY A 113 -7.85 -15.40 3.20
CA GLY A 113 -8.11 -15.37 1.76
C GLY A 113 -7.11 -14.58 0.93
N ARG A 114 -6.05 -14.02 1.53
CA ARG A 114 -5.00 -13.27 0.83
C ARG A 114 -3.62 -13.75 1.23
N THR A 115 -2.70 -13.84 0.26
CA THR A 115 -1.27 -14.08 0.52
C THR A 115 -0.59 -12.82 1.10
N VAL A 116 0.70 -12.90 1.45
CA VAL A 116 1.48 -11.75 1.96
C VAL A 116 1.62 -10.72 0.84
N HIS A 117 1.24 -9.47 1.11
CA HIS A 117 1.34 -8.39 0.12
C HIS A 117 1.53 -7.00 0.76
N ILE A 118 2.10 -6.08 -0.03
CA ILE A 118 2.07 -4.64 0.23
C ILE A 118 1.27 -3.99 -0.90
N HIS A 119 0.27 -3.19 -0.58
CA HIS A 119 -0.41 -2.40 -1.59
C HIS A 119 0.44 -1.21 -2.03
N THR A 120 0.29 -0.80 -3.28
CA THR A 120 0.87 0.45 -3.78
C THR A 120 -0.11 1.22 -4.65
N MET A 121 -0.01 2.55 -4.56
CA MET A 121 -0.57 3.45 -5.56
C MET A 121 0.48 4.44 -6.00
N ILE A 122 0.42 4.83 -7.26
CA ILE A 122 1.30 5.87 -7.81
C ILE A 122 0.40 7.03 -8.20
N HIS A 123 0.71 8.24 -7.76
CA HIS A 123 -0.05 9.45 -8.03
C HIS A 123 0.84 10.47 -8.73
N THR A 124 0.22 11.24 -9.61
CA THR A 124 0.74 12.55 -10.03
C THR A 124 -0.34 13.59 -9.67
N ASN A 125 -0.08 14.90 -9.74
CA ASN A 125 -0.97 16.00 -9.25
C ASN A 125 -1.29 15.97 -7.76
N TYR A 126 -0.61 15.14 -6.97
CA TYR A 126 -0.95 15.05 -5.56
C TYR A 126 -0.75 16.40 -4.87
N SER A 127 -1.62 16.68 -3.91
CA SER A 127 -1.52 17.86 -3.07
C SER A 127 -1.01 17.46 -1.70
N VAL A 128 -0.24 18.36 -1.09
CA VAL A 128 0.21 18.25 0.30
C VAL A 128 -0.52 19.32 1.10
N ALA A 129 -1.20 18.92 2.17
CA ALA A 129 -1.88 19.84 3.08
C ALA A 129 -0.87 20.68 3.86
N THR A 130 -1.32 21.79 4.45
CA THR A 130 -0.45 22.72 5.20
C THR A 130 0.29 22.06 6.36
N ASN A 131 -0.25 20.97 6.92
CA ASN A 131 0.35 20.18 7.98
C ASN A 131 1.32 19.09 7.47
N GLY A 132 1.65 19.08 6.18
CA GLY A 132 2.53 18.10 5.56
C GLY A 132 1.82 16.82 5.10
N SER A 133 0.57 16.55 5.52
CA SER A 133 -0.12 15.32 5.11
C SER A 133 -0.39 15.29 3.61
N ILE A 134 -0.18 14.14 2.98
CA ILE A 134 -0.54 13.94 1.59
C ILE A 134 -2.06 13.81 1.48
N VAL A 135 -2.62 14.54 0.54
CA VAL A 135 -4.03 14.47 0.17
C VAL A 135 -4.15 13.53 -1.02
N SER A 136 -4.13 12.22 -0.74
CA SER A 136 -4.06 11.14 -1.75
C SER A 136 -5.15 11.25 -2.83
N HIS A 137 -6.35 11.65 -2.41
CA HIS A 137 -7.54 11.88 -3.25
C HIS A 137 -7.54 13.22 -4.01
N ALA A 138 -6.62 14.14 -3.73
CA ALA A 138 -6.45 15.37 -4.50
C ALA A 138 -5.45 15.19 -5.65
N GLY A 139 -4.77 14.05 -5.70
CA GLY A 139 -3.97 13.66 -6.84
C GLY A 139 -4.77 12.79 -7.80
N ASN A 140 -4.00 12.13 -8.62
CA ASN A 140 -4.51 11.46 -9.79
C ASN A 140 -3.67 10.19 -9.92
N VAL A 141 -4.35 9.06 -9.80
CA VAL A 141 -3.83 7.72 -9.51
C VAL A 141 -3.40 6.98 -10.78
N ARG A 142 -2.08 6.95 -11.02
CA ARG A 142 -1.35 6.43 -12.19
C ARG A 142 -1.21 4.93 -12.23
N HIS A 143 -1.28 4.32 -11.07
CA HIS A 143 -1.16 2.90 -10.94
C HIS A 143 -1.79 2.49 -9.61
N ILE A 144 -2.43 1.33 -9.60
CA ILE A 144 -2.87 0.65 -8.38
C ILE A 144 -2.40 -0.79 -8.55
N GLY A 145 -1.67 -1.31 -7.57
CA GLY A 145 -1.18 -2.68 -7.60
C GLY A 145 -0.78 -3.16 -6.21
N GLN A 146 -0.22 -4.36 -6.16
CA GLN A 146 0.33 -4.98 -4.98
C GLN A 146 1.71 -5.55 -5.27
N LEU A 147 2.54 -5.59 -4.23
CA LEU A 147 3.85 -6.21 -4.23
C LEU A 147 3.72 -7.51 -3.45
N PHE A 148 4.22 -8.58 -4.05
CA PHE A 148 4.19 -9.92 -3.48
C PHE A 148 5.61 -10.45 -3.30
N PHE A 149 5.73 -11.51 -2.51
CA PHE A 149 7.01 -12.08 -2.11
C PHE A 149 6.97 -13.60 -2.23
N ASP A 150 8.12 -14.20 -2.53
CA ASP A 150 8.24 -15.65 -2.66
C ASP A 150 7.80 -16.39 -1.40
N ASP A 151 7.09 -17.50 -1.57
CA ASP A 151 6.56 -18.26 -0.44
C ASP A 151 7.66 -18.88 0.43
N GLU A 152 8.85 -19.14 -0.11
CA GLU A 152 9.98 -19.58 0.70
C GLU A 152 10.40 -18.51 1.73
N LEU A 153 10.38 -17.24 1.34
CA LEU A 153 10.68 -16.13 2.26
C LEU A 153 9.51 -15.91 3.22
N ASN A 154 8.27 -15.97 2.73
CA ASN A 154 7.07 -15.86 3.55
C ASN A 154 7.09 -16.92 4.66
N GLU A 155 7.36 -18.18 4.34
CA GLU A 155 7.38 -19.28 5.32
C GLU A 155 8.43 -19.04 6.42
N LYS A 156 9.65 -18.62 6.04
CA LYS A 156 10.72 -18.29 7.00
C LYS A 156 10.26 -17.22 7.98
N ILE A 157 9.72 -16.10 7.49
CA ILE A 157 9.32 -14.96 8.34
C ILE A 157 8.08 -15.29 9.18
N LEU A 158 7.06 -15.90 8.56
CA LEU A 158 5.79 -16.18 9.23
C LEU A 158 5.91 -17.22 10.34
N SER A 159 6.96 -18.06 10.31
CA SER A 159 7.27 -19.01 11.38
C SER A 159 7.93 -18.40 12.63
N GLN A 160 8.16 -17.08 12.65
CA GLN A 160 8.98 -16.42 13.67
C GLN A 160 8.25 -15.36 14.49
N GLY A 161 8.71 -15.19 15.73
CA GLY A 161 8.39 -14.04 16.58
C GLY A 161 6.91 -13.71 16.66
N VAL A 162 6.56 -12.46 16.36
CA VAL A 162 5.18 -11.96 16.40
C VAL A 162 4.32 -12.45 15.23
N TYR A 163 4.92 -12.92 14.13
CA TYR A 163 4.18 -13.44 12.98
C TYR A 163 3.59 -14.83 13.25
N ALA A 164 4.33 -15.66 14.01
CA ALA A 164 3.89 -17.00 14.41
C ALA A 164 2.65 -17.01 15.31
N ASN A 165 2.24 -15.84 15.84
CA ASN A 165 1.08 -15.70 16.74
C ASN A 165 -0.24 -15.44 16.00
N THR A 166 -0.24 -15.41 14.67
CA THR A 166 -1.48 -15.25 13.90
C THR A 166 -2.43 -16.45 14.08
N THR A 167 -3.73 -16.18 14.13
CA THR A 167 -4.78 -17.22 14.17
C THR A 167 -5.40 -17.45 12.79
N GLU A 168 -4.97 -16.70 11.79
CA GLU A 168 -5.48 -16.77 10.42
C GLU A 168 -4.95 -18.02 9.69
N SER A 169 -5.75 -18.54 8.75
CA SER A 169 -5.30 -19.63 7.86
C SER A 169 -4.54 -19.06 6.67
N ARG A 170 -3.34 -19.58 6.42
CA ARG A 170 -2.46 -19.12 5.34
C ARG A 170 -3.09 -19.41 3.97
N THR A 171 -3.07 -18.41 3.09
CA THR A 171 -3.28 -18.54 1.64
C THR A 171 -1.92 -18.40 0.96
N TYR A 172 -1.53 -19.39 0.15
CA TYR A 172 -0.29 -19.35 -0.62
C TYR A 172 -0.42 -18.49 -1.88
N ASN A 173 0.70 -18.15 -2.50
CA ASN A 173 0.71 -17.28 -3.68
C ASN A 173 -0.08 -17.87 -4.86
N ASP A 174 -0.02 -19.18 -5.07
CA ASP A 174 -0.76 -19.89 -6.13
C ASP A 174 -2.26 -20.05 -5.84
N GLU A 175 -2.70 -19.71 -4.63
CA GLU A 175 -4.10 -19.72 -4.21
C GLU A 175 -4.74 -18.32 -4.18
N ASP A 176 -3.94 -17.25 -4.31
CA ASP A 176 -4.43 -15.87 -4.29
C ASP A 176 -4.83 -15.41 -5.70
N SER A 177 -6.13 -15.32 -5.96
CA SER A 177 -6.67 -14.90 -7.26
C SER A 177 -6.32 -13.46 -7.65
N ILE A 178 -5.96 -12.61 -6.69
CA ILE A 178 -5.55 -11.23 -6.98
C ILE A 178 -4.11 -11.22 -7.50
N LEU A 179 -3.22 -12.02 -6.91
CA LEU A 179 -1.87 -12.23 -7.44
C LEU A 179 -1.90 -12.81 -8.85
N ASP A 180 -2.75 -13.80 -9.11
CA ASP A 180 -2.97 -14.34 -10.46
C ASP A 180 -3.38 -13.24 -11.45
N SER A 181 -4.33 -12.38 -11.06
CA SER A 181 -4.77 -11.25 -11.89
C SER A 181 -3.69 -10.19 -12.10
N GLU A 182 -2.85 -9.90 -11.10
CA GLU A 182 -1.79 -8.88 -11.20
C GLU A 182 -0.59 -9.35 -12.05
N ASN A 183 -0.39 -10.66 -12.16
CA ASN A 183 0.61 -11.28 -13.03
C ASN A 183 0.07 -11.64 -14.43
N ALA A 184 -1.19 -11.32 -14.71
CA ALA A 184 -1.75 -11.52 -16.04
C ALA A 184 -0.98 -10.70 -17.10
N ASP A 185 -1.13 -11.09 -18.37
CA ASP A 185 -0.59 -10.34 -19.52
C ASP A 185 0.94 -10.14 -19.52
N GLY A 186 1.67 -11.00 -18.81
CA GLY A 186 3.14 -10.98 -18.74
C GLY A 186 3.71 -9.97 -17.74
N TYR A 187 2.87 -9.42 -16.86
CA TYR A 187 3.30 -8.62 -15.72
C TYR A 187 3.93 -9.49 -14.62
N ASN A 188 4.65 -8.82 -13.72
CA ASN A 188 5.29 -9.46 -12.58
C ASN A 188 5.18 -8.55 -11.35
N ALA A 189 4.36 -8.97 -10.39
CA ALA A 189 4.11 -8.29 -9.12
C ALA A 189 5.02 -8.79 -7.98
N TYR A 190 5.92 -9.73 -8.24
CA TYR A 190 6.89 -10.21 -7.25
C TYR A 190 8.05 -9.21 -7.08
N ALA A 191 8.26 -8.77 -5.84
CA ALA A 191 9.45 -8.01 -5.48
C ALA A 191 10.66 -8.96 -5.39
N SER A 192 11.78 -8.56 -5.99
CA SER A 192 13.06 -9.23 -5.78
C SER A 192 13.56 -8.92 -4.38
N THR A 193 14.15 -9.91 -3.70
CA THR A 193 14.59 -9.76 -2.30
C THR A 193 16.03 -10.19 -2.08
N GLU A 194 16.72 -9.48 -1.21
CA GLU A 194 18.07 -9.78 -0.74
C GLU A 194 18.13 -9.62 0.78
N LEU A 195 18.81 -10.54 1.47
CA LEU A 195 19.06 -10.41 2.91
C LEU A 195 20.15 -9.35 3.14
N LEU A 196 19.92 -8.48 4.11
CA LEU A 196 20.90 -7.46 4.52
C LEU A 196 21.92 -8.01 5.53
N GLY A 197 21.70 -9.23 6.04
CA GLY A 197 22.58 -9.94 6.96
C GLY A 197 22.59 -11.44 6.71
N GLU A 198 22.77 -12.23 7.77
CA GLU A 198 22.83 -13.69 7.68
C GLU A 198 21.43 -14.32 7.58
N THR A 199 20.44 -13.68 8.20
CA THR A 199 19.05 -14.15 8.22
C THR A 199 18.06 -13.02 7.89
N GLU A 200 16.81 -13.39 7.62
CA GLU A 200 15.68 -12.46 7.44
C GLU A 200 15.44 -11.51 8.61
N THR A 201 15.90 -11.83 9.83
CA THR A 201 15.76 -10.95 10.99
C THR A 201 16.74 -9.79 11.01
N ASP A 202 17.84 -9.87 10.25
CA ASP A 202 18.83 -8.80 10.14
C ASP A 202 18.38 -7.67 9.21
N GLY A 203 17.35 -7.92 8.41
CA GLY A 203 16.77 -6.99 7.45
C GLY A 203 16.72 -7.57 6.04
N ILE A 204 15.78 -7.06 5.26
CA ILE A 204 15.54 -7.49 3.87
C ILE A 204 15.48 -6.24 3.00
N LEU A 205 16.25 -6.24 1.93
CA LEU A 205 16.08 -5.31 0.82
C LEU A 205 15.09 -5.94 -0.15
N ALA A 206 13.95 -5.27 -0.39
CA ALA A 206 13.01 -5.65 -1.43
C ALA A 206 12.98 -4.55 -2.50
N TYR A 207 13.03 -4.94 -3.78
CA TYR A 207 12.98 -3.98 -4.89
C TYR A 207 12.13 -4.51 -6.04
N ILE A 208 11.42 -3.57 -6.68
CA ILE A 208 10.61 -3.82 -7.86
C ILE A 208 10.62 -2.57 -8.74
N THR A 209 10.64 -2.76 -10.06
CA THR A 209 10.44 -1.66 -11.02
C THR A 209 8.99 -1.65 -11.45
N ILE A 210 8.26 -0.59 -11.11
CA ILE A 210 6.86 -0.43 -11.52
C ILE A 210 6.80 0.32 -12.85
N GLY A 211 6.26 -0.36 -13.87
CA GLY A 211 5.85 0.24 -15.13
C GLY A 211 4.56 1.01 -14.95
N VAL A 212 4.55 2.28 -15.32
CA VAL A 212 3.40 3.17 -15.18
C VAL A 212 3.00 3.70 -16.55
N ASP A 213 1.72 3.53 -16.89
CA ASP A 213 1.11 4.16 -18.05
C ASP A 213 0.71 5.60 -17.70
N PRO A 214 1.37 6.63 -18.28
CA PRO A 214 1.01 8.01 -18.04
C PRO A 214 -0.32 8.42 -18.69
N THR A 215 -1.01 7.53 -19.42
CA THR A 215 -2.27 7.82 -20.12
C THR A 215 -3.48 7.16 -19.49
N PHE A 216 -3.32 6.06 -18.74
CA PHE A 216 -4.30 5.59 -17.77
C PHE A 216 -4.67 6.75 -16.86
N GLU A 217 -5.88 6.80 -16.28
CA GLU A 217 -6.45 7.88 -15.44
C GLU A 217 -7.41 7.32 -14.37
N THR A 218 -7.04 7.15 -13.07
CA THR A 218 -7.99 7.00 -11.94
C THR A 218 -7.98 8.07 -10.81
N SER A 219 -9.11 8.25 -10.10
CA SER A 219 -9.25 9.09 -8.90
C SER A 219 -9.88 8.26 -7.76
N ILE A 220 -9.56 8.61 -6.51
CA ILE A 220 -10.08 7.92 -5.33
C ILE A 220 -10.87 8.87 -4.43
N THR A 221 -11.84 8.35 -3.66
CA THR A 221 -12.65 9.18 -2.75
C THR A 221 -12.30 9.00 -1.27
N SER A 222 -11.47 8.01 -0.93
CA SER A 222 -11.08 7.79 0.47
C SER A 222 -10.23 8.94 0.97
N THR A 223 -10.49 9.34 2.20
CA THR A 223 -9.74 10.34 2.95
C THR A 223 -8.79 9.71 3.96
N ASN A 224 -8.31 8.49 3.70
CA ASN A 224 -7.24 7.91 4.52
C ASN A 224 -5.96 8.71 4.25
N TYR A 225 -5.69 9.69 5.10
CA TYR A 225 -4.54 10.57 4.92
C TYR A 225 -3.25 9.83 5.26
N VAL A 226 -2.27 9.91 4.36
CA VAL A 226 -0.88 9.62 4.73
C VAL A 226 -0.39 10.81 5.52
N THR A 227 -0.17 10.60 6.82
CA THR A 227 0.48 11.59 7.66
C THR A 227 1.95 11.61 7.25
N ALA A 228 2.37 12.63 6.50
CA ALA A 228 3.80 12.92 6.44
C ALA A 228 4.22 13.16 7.87
N GLY A 229 5.35 12.56 8.19
CA GLY A 229 5.77 12.62 9.54
C GLY A 229 6.11 14.06 9.97
N LEU A 230 5.54 14.51 11.09
CA LEU A 230 5.97 15.73 11.76
C LEU A 230 7.28 15.41 12.46
N ASP A 231 8.37 16.00 11.96
CA ASP A 231 9.74 16.02 12.51
C ASP A 231 9.87 15.68 14.01
#